data_AF-A0A8J2HPU2-F1
#
_entry.id   AF-A0A8J2HPU2-F1
#
_cell.length_a   1.000
_cell.length_b   1.000
_cell.length_c   1.000
_cell.angle_alpha   90.00
_cell.angle_beta   90.00
_cell.angle_gamma   90.00
#
_symmetry.space_group_name_H-M   'P 1'
#
loop_
_entity.id
_entity.type
_entity.pdbx_description
1 polymer ?
#
loop_
_entity_poly.entity_id
_entity_poly.type
_entity_poly.pdbx_seq_one_letter_code
_entity_poly.pdbx_strand_id
1 'polypeptide(L)' 'MKILNSDSEYEEEQIPRYRPDSLASLCRATRFTEAELKRIYRGFKAVCPTGVVREDTFKCIYSQFFPQG' A
#
# COMPACT_ATOMS: atom_id res chain seq x y z
N MET A 1 25.34 -33.79 -19.80
CA MET A 1 26.28 -32.69 -19.45
C MET A 1 25.61 -31.38 -19.86
N LYS A 2 25.43 -30.46 -18.88
CA LYS A 2 24.81 -29.11 -18.84
C LYS A 2 24.24 -28.46 -20.12
N ILE A 3 23.05 -27.84 -19.99
CA ILE A 3 22.79 -26.41 -20.29
C ILE A 3 21.80 -25.86 -19.24
N LEU A 4 22.06 -24.63 -18.78
CA LEU A 4 21.36 -23.83 -17.75
C LEU A 4 20.24 -22.99 -18.37
N ASN A 5 19.16 -22.69 -17.63
CA ASN A 5 18.73 -21.32 -17.26
C ASN A 5 17.30 -21.25 -16.66
N SER A 6 17.18 -20.50 -15.55
CA SER A 6 16.20 -19.42 -15.26
C SER A 6 14.69 -19.69 -15.35
N ASP A 7 13.80 -19.27 -14.45
CA ASP A 7 13.87 -18.24 -13.41
C ASP A 7 12.80 -18.50 -12.32
N SER A 8 13.08 -17.93 -11.15
CA SER A 8 12.12 -17.40 -10.17
C SER A 8 11.53 -18.33 -9.11
N GLU A 9 12.38 -18.71 -8.17
CA GLU A 9 11.97 -18.76 -6.76
C GLU A 9 11.76 -17.30 -6.31
N TYR A 10 10.54 -16.77 -6.51
CA TYR A 10 10.16 -15.52 -5.85
C TYR A 10 9.98 -15.85 -4.37
N GLU A 11 10.93 -15.41 -3.56
CA GLU A 11 10.80 -15.36 -2.10
C GLU A 11 9.45 -14.73 -1.76
N GLU A 12 8.56 -15.55 -1.20
CA GLU A 12 7.30 -15.11 -0.62
C GLU A 12 7.65 -14.37 0.69
N GLU A 13 8.29 -13.20 0.57
CA GLU A 13 8.56 -12.29 1.67
C GLU A 13 7.24 -12.10 2.40
N GLN A 14 7.19 -12.57 3.65
CA GLN A 14 6.04 -12.52 4.55
C GLN A 14 5.45 -11.12 4.54
N ILE A 15 4.48 -10.87 3.65
CA ILE A 15 3.91 -9.55 3.43
C ILE A 15 3.35 -9.13 4.78
N PRO A 16 3.91 -8.09 5.44
CA PRO A 16 3.46 -7.70 6.76
C PRO A 16 1.98 -7.32 6.64
N ARG A 17 1.12 -8.22 7.12
CA ARG A 17 -0.33 -8.04 7.06
C ARG A 17 -0.67 -6.94 8.07
N TYR A 18 -0.65 -5.69 7.60
CA TYR A 18 -0.95 -4.55 8.45
C TYR A 18 -2.37 -4.70 9.01
N ARG A 19 -2.48 -4.70 10.34
CA ARG A 19 -3.77 -4.64 11.03
C ARG A 19 -4.06 -3.18 11.33
N PRO A 20 -5.02 -2.55 10.61
CA PRO A 20 -5.38 -1.18 10.91
C PRO A 20 -6.00 -1.07 12.31
N ASP A 21 -5.78 0.07 12.95
CA ASP A 21 -6.52 0.46 14.15
C ASP A 21 -8.04 0.41 13.90
N SER A 22 -8.81 0.30 14.97
CA SER A 22 -10.27 0.30 14.85
C SER A 22 -10.77 1.56 14.15
N LEU A 23 -11.79 1.41 13.29
CA LEU A 23 -12.39 2.53 12.55
C LEU A 23 -12.78 3.68 13.49
N ALA A 24 -13.31 3.38 14.69
CA ALA A 24 -13.63 4.38 15.69
C ALA A 24 -12.41 5.22 16.14
N SER A 25 -11.24 4.59 16.30
CA SER A 25 -10.01 5.29 16.66
C SER A 25 -9.51 6.16 15.51
N LEU A 26 -9.58 5.65 14.28
CA LEU A 26 -9.23 6.40 13.08
C LEU A 26 -10.15 7.62 12.88
N CYS A 27 -11.47 7.47 13.10
CA CYS A 27 -12.41 8.59 13.03
C CYS A 27 -12.05 9.69 14.04
N ARG A 28 -11.72 9.32 15.28
CA ARG A 28 -11.29 10.28 16.32
C ARG A 28 -10.00 11.00 15.97
N ALA A 29 -9.04 10.30 15.38
CA ALA A 29 -7.74 10.87 15.01
C ALA A 29 -7.79 11.77 13.77
N THR A 30 -8.63 11.44 12.79
CA THR A 30 -8.61 12.07 11.45
C THR A 30 -9.78 13.00 11.18
N ARG A 31 -10.79 13.04 12.06
CA ARG A 31 -12.07 13.77 11.87
C ARG A 31 -12.88 13.32 10.65
N PHE A 32 -12.48 12.24 9.98
CA PHE A 32 -13.29 11.60 8.94
C PHE A 32 -14.40 10.75 9.56
N THR A 33 -15.52 10.66 8.84
CA THR A 33 -16.56 9.67 9.09
C THR A 33 -16.07 8.27 8.69
N GLU A 34 -16.74 7.24 9.22
CA GLU A 34 -16.43 5.86 8.86
C GLU A 34 -16.58 5.60 7.34
N ALA A 35 -17.55 6.27 6.70
CA ALA A 35 -17.78 6.16 5.27
C ALA A 35 -16.63 6.76 4.44
N GLU A 36 -16.10 7.91 4.86
CA GLU A 36 -14.95 8.56 4.23
C GLU A 36 -13.68 7.72 4.40
N LEU A 37 -13.41 7.24 5.61
CA LEU A 37 -12.28 6.33 5.88
C LEU A 37 -12.34 5.07 5.01
N LYS A 38 -13.51 4.45 4.88
CA LYS A 38 -13.69 3.30 3.97
C LYS A 38 -13.46 3.67 2.51
N ARG A 39 -13.88 4.86 2.07
CA ARG A 39 -13.65 5.32 0.70
C ARG A 39 -12.17 5.57 0.42
N ILE A 40 -11.48 6.24 1.34
CA ILE A 40 -10.04 6.49 1.27
C ILE A 40 -9.27 5.16 1.23
N TYR A 41 -9.57 4.23 2.16
CA TYR A 41 -8.91 2.94 2.23
C TYR A 41 -9.15 2.08 0.98
N ARG A 42 -10.35 2.13 0.37
CA ARG A 42 -10.63 1.45 -0.89
C ARG A 42 -9.78 2.01 -2.04
N GLY A 43 -9.69 3.34 -2.16
CA GLY A 43 -8.82 3.99 -3.15
C GLY A 43 -7.36 3.62 -2.94
N PHE A 44 -6.90 3.65 -1.68
CA PHE A 44 -5.57 3.22 -1.30
C PHE A 44 -5.28 1.76 -1.68
N LYS A 45 -6.19 0.83 -1.37
CA LYS A 45 -6.05 -0.59 -1.69
C LYS A 45 -6.07 -0.89 -3.19
N ALA A 46 -6.72 -0.05 -4.00
CA ALA A 46 -6.69 -0.18 -5.45
C ALA A 46 -5.30 0.12 -6.04
N VAL A 47 -4.58 1.08 -5.44
CA VAL A 47 -3.23 1.48 -5.87
C VAL A 47 -2.15 0.65 -5.17
N CYS A 48 -2.43 0.16 -3.95
CA CYS A 48 -1.49 -0.57 -3.12
C CYS A 48 -2.13 -1.87 -2.57
N PRO A 49 -2.08 -2.98 -3.33
CA PRO A 49 -2.74 -4.24 -2.98
C PRO A 49 -2.21 -4.85 -1.67
N THR A 50 -0.96 -4.58 -1.30
CA THR A 50 -0.35 -5.04 -0.04
C THR A 50 -0.93 -4.34 1.18
N GLY A 51 -1.51 -3.15 1.02
CA GLY A 51 -1.93 -2.30 2.12
C GLY A 51 -0.78 -1.63 2.87
N VAL A 52 0.45 -1.72 2.34
CA VAL A 52 1.66 -1.14 2.91
C VAL A 52 2.37 -0.36 1.80
N VAL A 53 2.52 0.95 1.99
CA VAL A 53 3.25 1.82 1.06
C VAL A 53 4.69 1.95 1.54
N ARG A 54 5.62 1.63 0.65
CA ARG A 54 7.05 1.88 0.81
C ARG A 54 7.40 3.27 0.27
N GLU A 55 8.55 3.80 0.68
CA GLU A 55 8.99 5.17 0.35
C GLU A 55 9.08 5.40 -1.17
N ASP A 56 9.58 4.42 -1.91
CA ASP A 56 9.64 4.40 -3.39
C ASP A 56 8.25 4.56 -4.03
N THR A 57 7.28 3.81 -3.53
CA THR A 57 5.89 3.83 -3.99
C THR A 57 5.23 5.16 -3.65
N PHE A 58 5.49 5.69 -2.45
CA PHE A 58 5.00 7.00 -2.05
C PHE A 58 5.54 8.12 -2.95
N LYS A 59 6.85 8.13 -3.24
CA LYS A 59 7.47 9.11 -4.14
C LYS A 59 6.86 9.07 -5.53
N CYS A 60 6.63 7.87 -6.06
CA CYS A 60 5.98 7.70 -7.36
C CYS A 60 4.57 8.33 -7.37
N ILE A 61 3.73 8.00 -6.37
CA ILE A 61 2.38 8.57 -6.25
C ILE A 61 2.45 10.09 -6.06
N TYR A 62 3.34 10.58 -5.19
CA TYR A 62 3.47 12.00 -4.87
C TYR A 62 3.87 12.83 -6.10
N SER A 63 4.79 12.32 -6.93
CA SER A 63 5.21 12.96 -8.18
C SER A 63 4.09 13.14 -9.21
N GLN A 64 3.03 12.32 -9.17
CA GLN A 64 1.88 12.45 -10.07
C GLN A 64 1.00 13.65 -9.72
N PHE A 65 0.89 13.97 -8.42
CA PHE A 65 0.12 15.13 -7.95
C PHE A 65 0.93 16.42 -7.99
N PHE A 66 2.25 16.32 -7.80
CA PHE A 66 3.17 17.44 -7.76
C PHE A 66 4.36 17.20 -8.72
N PRO A 67 4.14 17.29 -10.05
CA PRO A 67 5.18 16.98 -11.04
C PRO A 67 6.34 17.98 -11.06
N GLN A 68 6.20 19.15 -10.42
CA GLN A 68 7.22 20.19 -10.35
C GLN A 68 7.80 20.41 -8.94
N GLY A 69 7.34 19.65 -7.93
CA GLY A 69 7.73 19.80 -6.52
C GLY A 69 6.85 20.76 -5.74
#